data_AF-A0AAE4K2B4-F1
#
_entry.id   AF-A0AAE4K2B4-F1
#
_cell.length_a   1.000
_cell.length_b   1.000
_cell.length_c   1.000
_cell.angle_alpha   90.00
_cell.angle_beta   90.00
_cell.angle_gamma   90.00
#
_symmetry.space_group_name_H-M   'P 1'
#
loop_
_entity.id
_entity.type
_entity.pdbx_description
1 polymer ?
#
loop_
_entity_poly.entity_id
_entity_poly.type
_entity_poly.pdbx_seq_one_letter_code
_entity_poly.pdbx_strand_id
1 'polypeptide(L)'
;MKSDDEALRTARVSTCKSRGIVDWLLALVWPVMGIGSLLVLWRLDDIAHGSAEEKFGYVALVLASFGMCAYYLFSSRVFDYAVLVPEIVWEQNGVRLVADKNFDPLLSFIIFWMSCLFATIGIILIIVDPEDGTDGIPVTYVALALLTAVALVSLTRCVHYSWMRHRRRRYPGDIELTPQGIRQRVADRIVEVSWQDINVWEGGRRSNMGEYTDLWNAVSRNQVRRFGNREPQRYSGERPQNFGILLTPVVDNDAMHAFIWTAWTDPAWASTLLSSQDRVGSLTDILSSSRAEEPLLYRRS
;
A
#
# COMPACT_ATOMS: atom_id res chain seq x y z
N MET A 1 19.29 20.77 28.41
CA MET A 1 18.34 21.47 27.53
C MET A 1 18.89 21.44 26.10
N LYS A 2 18.90 20.25 25.51
CA LYS A 2 19.47 19.93 24.19
C LYS A 2 18.52 18.99 23.42
N SER A 3 17.22 19.17 23.64
CA SER A 3 16.17 18.19 23.34
C SER A 3 15.32 18.59 22.14
N ASP A 4 15.04 19.88 21.97
CA ASP A 4 13.94 20.28 21.08
C ASP A 4 14.42 20.70 19.69
N ASP A 5 15.65 21.23 19.57
CA ASP A 5 16.26 21.57 18.27
C ASP A 5 16.86 20.35 17.53
N GLU A 6 17.35 19.33 18.24
CA GLU A 6 17.78 18.06 17.62
C GLU A 6 16.56 17.22 17.16
N ALA A 7 15.46 17.26 17.91
CA ALA A 7 14.18 16.63 17.53
C ALA A 7 13.54 17.31 16.30
N LEU A 8 13.70 18.62 16.13
CA LEU A 8 13.24 19.36 14.94
C LEU A 8 14.09 19.09 13.70
N ARG A 9 15.38 18.79 13.84
CA ARG A 9 16.27 18.40 12.72
C ARG A 9 16.10 16.96 12.24
N THR A 10 15.46 16.12 13.04
CA THR A 10 15.25 14.69 12.75
C THR A 10 13.77 14.33 12.56
N ALA A 11 12.89 15.33 12.55
CA ALA A 11 11.46 15.13 12.33
C ALA A 11 11.23 14.57 10.92
N ARG A 12 10.71 13.34 10.86
CA ARG A 12 10.25 12.72 9.63
C ARG A 12 9.29 13.64 8.90
N VAL A 13 9.57 13.92 7.63
CA VAL A 13 8.69 14.73 6.77
C VAL A 13 8.16 13.84 5.67
N SER A 14 6.86 13.56 5.70
CA SER A 14 6.14 12.98 4.58
C SER A 14 5.17 13.98 4.00
N THR A 15 5.03 13.96 2.68
CA THR A 15 4.09 14.79 1.95
C THR A 15 3.08 13.90 1.25
N CYS A 16 1.88 14.44 1.15
CA CYS A 16 0.81 13.93 0.34
C CYS A 16 0.23 15.16 -0.35
N LYS A 17 0.10 15.15 -1.67
CA LYS A 17 -0.48 16.31 -2.37
C LYS A 17 -1.85 16.63 -1.76
N SER A 18 -2.02 17.91 -1.41
CA SER A 18 -3.29 18.44 -0.94
C SER A 18 -4.37 18.17 -2.00
N ARG A 19 -5.51 17.64 -1.55
CA ARG A 19 -6.63 17.31 -2.44
C ARG A 19 -7.19 18.57 -3.09
N GLY A 20 -7.48 18.50 -4.38
CA GLY A 20 -8.22 19.53 -5.08
C GLY A 20 -9.69 19.54 -4.65
N ILE A 21 -10.39 20.64 -4.91
CA ILE A 21 -11.85 20.76 -4.71
C ILE A 21 -12.59 19.66 -5.50
N VAL A 22 -12.08 19.31 -6.68
CA VAL A 22 -12.65 18.25 -7.54
C VAL A 22 -12.67 16.89 -6.85
N ASP A 23 -11.62 16.53 -6.12
CA ASP A 23 -11.53 15.26 -5.39
C ASP A 23 -12.56 15.19 -4.26
N TRP A 24 -12.77 16.30 -3.57
CA TRP A 24 -13.78 16.39 -2.52
C TRP A 24 -15.20 16.30 -3.08
N LEU A 25 -15.47 16.94 -4.21
CA LEU A 25 -16.76 16.84 -4.89
C LEU A 25 -17.04 15.39 -5.32
N LEU A 26 -16.08 14.72 -5.96
CA LEU A 26 -16.22 13.32 -6.38
C LEU A 26 -16.43 12.38 -5.19
N ALA A 27 -15.76 12.61 -4.06
CA ALA A 27 -15.98 11.84 -2.84
C ALA A 27 -17.40 12.04 -2.28
N LEU A 28 -17.88 13.29 -2.24
CA LEU A 28 -19.18 13.65 -1.65
C LEU A 28 -20.39 13.26 -2.51
N VAL A 29 -20.20 13.02 -3.82
CA VAL A 29 -21.29 12.49 -4.67
C VAL A 29 -21.79 11.15 -4.16
N TRP A 30 -20.90 10.27 -3.65
CA TRP A 30 -21.32 8.93 -3.21
C TRP A 30 -22.34 8.97 -2.06
N PRO A 31 -22.09 9.65 -0.91
CA PRO A 31 -23.06 9.75 0.18
C PRO A 31 -24.34 10.47 -0.22
N VAL A 32 -24.25 11.49 -1.08
CA VAL A 32 -25.42 12.21 -1.60
C VAL A 32 -26.32 11.26 -2.41
N MET A 33 -25.74 10.41 -3.26
CA MET A 33 -26.51 9.41 -4.00
C MET A 33 -27.18 8.39 -3.06
N GLY A 34 -26.47 7.88 -2.05
CA GLY A 34 -27.01 6.88 -1.12
C GLY A 34 -28.12 7.43 -0.22
N ILE A 35 -27.90 8.60 0.40
CA ILE A 35 -28.92 9.24 1.24
C ILE A 35 -30.07 9.77 0.37
N GLY A 36 -29.76 10.35 -0.79
CA GLY A 36 -30.76 10.85 -1.73
C GLY A 36 -31.72 9.75 -2.17
N SER A 37 -31.23 8.55 -2.47
CA SER A 37 -32.08 7.41 -2.81
C SER A 37 -32.99 7.00 -1.64
N LEU A 38 -32.50 7.00 -0.40
CA LEU A 38 -33.34 6.72 0.77
C LEU A 38 -34.47 7.73 0.93
N LEU A 39 -34.17 9.02 0.77
CA LEU A 39 -35.16 10.09 0.95
C LEU A 39 -36.27 10.02 -0.12
N VAL A 40 -35.92 9.67 -1.36
CA VAL A 40 -36.90 9.45 -2.44
C VAL A 40 -37.80 8.26 -2.10
N LEU A 41 -37.22 7.13 -1.72
CA LEU A 41 -37.96 5.90 -1.41
C LEU A 41 -38.80 6.02 -0.13
N TRP A 42 -38.32 6.78 0.86
CA TRP A 42 -39.09 7.09 2.07
C TRP A 42 -40.29 8.00 1.77
N ARG A 43 -40.11 8.99 0.88
CA ARG A 43 -41.21 9.86 0.42
C ARG A 43 -42.28 9.11 -0.36
N LEU A 44 -41.89 8.05 -1.09
CA LEU A 44 -42.81 7.20 -1.84
C LEU A 44 -43.54 6.18 -0.95
N ASP A 45 -43.32 6.21 0.37
CA ASP A 45 -43.89 5.30 1.37
C ASP A 45 -43.46 3.81 1.26
N ASP A 46 -42.65 3.46 0.26
CA ASP A 46 -42.11 2.11 0.03
C ASP A 46 -41.29 1.63 1.25
N ILE A 47 -40.40 2.47 1.80
CA ILE A 47 -39.57 2.08 2.96
C ILE A 47 -40.40 1.95 4.25
N ALA A 48 -41.45 2.75 4.42
CA ALA A 48 -42.24 2.73 5.65
C ALA A 48 -43.01 1.40 5.78
N HIS A 49 -43.56 0.92 4.67
CA HIS A 49 -44.37 -0.29 4.59
C HIS A 49 -43.57 -1.55 4.23
N GLY A 50 -42.33 -1.40 3.77
CA GLY A 50 -41.44 -2.50 3.41
C GLY A 50 -41.04 -3.42 4.57
N SER A 51 -40.60 -4.63 4.22
CA SER A 51 -40.20 -5.69 5.16
C SER A 51 -38.95 -5.29 5.98
N ALA A 52 -38.70 -5.99 7.08
CA ALA A 52 -37.50 -5.75 7.87
C ALA A 52 -36.21 -6.00 7.07
N GLU A 53 -36.22 -7.01 6.20
CA GLU A 53 -35.09 -7.36 5.33
C GLU A 53 -34.80 -6.25 4.32
N GLU A 54 -35.84 -5.71 3.70
CA GLU A 54 -35.75 -4.61 2.75
C GLU A 54 -35.14 -3.35 3.41
N LYS A 55 -35.59 -3.03 4.63
CA LYS A 55 -35.03 -1.94 5.45
C LYS A 55 -33.54 -2.14 5.73
N PHE A 56 -33.11 -3.34 6.08
CA PHE A 56 -31.69 -3.65 6.25
C PHE A 56 -30.91 -3.55 4.93
N GLY A 57 -31.55 -3.93 3.81
CA GLY A 57 -30.96 -3.81 2.49
C GLY A 57 -30.62 -2.37 2.11
N TYR A 58 -31.56 -1.46 2.33
CA TYR A 58 -31.36 -0.02 2.13
C TYR A 58 -30.27 0.58 3.02
N VAL A 59 -30.22 0.19 4.30
CA VAL A 59 -29.14 0.61 5.21
C VAL A 59 -27.78 0.13 4.72
N ALA A 60 -27.69 -1.12 4.23
CA ALA A 60 -26.46 -1.68 3.67
C ALA A 60 -25.99 -0.91 2.41
N LEU A 61 -26.92 -0.49 1.54
CA LEU A 61 -26.60 0.35 0.38
C LEU A 61 -26.03 1.73 0.77
N VAL A 62 -26.57 2.35 1.82
CA VAL A 62 -26.01 3.62 2.33
C VAL A 62 -24.63 3.43 2.91
N LEU A 63 -24.41 2.37 3.70
CA LEU A 63 -23.08 2.04 4.22
C LEU A 63 -22.09 1.80 3.08
N ALA A 64 -22.49 1.12 2.01
CA ALA A 64 -21.66 0.91 0.83
C ALA A 64 -21.25 2.24 0.17
N SER A 65 -22.20 3.16 0.03
CA SER A 65 -21.99 4.50 -0.53
C SER A 65 -21.00 5.33 0.31
N PHE A 66 -21.16 5.36 1.64
CA PHE A 66 -20.19 6.01 2.53
C PHE A 66 -18.81 5.36 2.46
N GLY A 67 -18.76 4.03 2.36
CA GLY A 67 -17.50 3.32 2.18
C GLY A 67 -16.83 3.66 0.84
N MET A 68 -17.56 3.89 -0.25
CA MET A 68 -16.97 4.31 -1.54
C MET A 68 -16.36 5.72 -1.45
N CYS A 69 -17.00 6.63 -0.72
CA CYS A 69 -16.42 7.93 -0.37
C CYS A 69 -15.11 7.75 0.41
N ALA A 70 -15.12 6.94 1.47
CA ALA A 70 -13.92 6.66 2.25
C ALA A 70 -12.81 6.04 1.39
N TYR A 71 -13.14 5.06 0.53
CA TYR A 71 -12.21 4.46 -0.41
C TYR A 71 -11.53 5.51 -1.28
N TYR A 72 -12.30 6.41 -1.90
CA TYR A 72 -11.75 7.47 -2.75
C TYR A 72 -10.77 8.37 -1.97
N LEU A 73 -11.17 8.77 -0.76
CA LEU A 73 -10.34 9.58 0.12
C LEU A 73 -9.03 8.85 0.51
N PHE A 74 -9.08 7.58 0.88
CA PHE A 74 -7.87 6.83 1.24
C PHE A 74 -6.99 6.53 0.03
N SER A 75 -7.59 6.14 -1.10
CA SER A 75 -6.89 5.80 -2.34
C SER A 75 -6.08 6.97 -2.88
N SER A 76 -6.70 8.15 -3.02
CA SER A 76 -6.03 9.38 -3.46
C SER A 76 -4.79 9.73 -2.63
N ARG A 77 -4.86 9.56 -1.30
CA ARG A 77 -3.71 9.83 -0.42
C ARG A 77 -2.51 8.92 -0.69
N VAL A 78 -2.78 7.67 -1.04
CA VAL A 78 -1.76 6.63 -1.20
C VAL A 78 -1.01 6.80 -2.53
N PHE A 79 -1.69 7.29 -3.58
CA PHE A 79 -1.03 7.54 -4.85
C PHE A 79 0.00 8.67 -4.74
N ASP A 80 -0.33 9.84 -4.17
CA ASP A 80 0.66 10.93 -4.14
C ASP A 80 1.49 10.97 -2.85
N TYR A 81 1.75 9.81 -2.25
CA TYR A 81 2.51 9.71 -1.02
C TYR A 81 4.02 9.67 -1.28
N ALA A 82 4.77 10.55 -0.62
CA ALA A 82 6.22 10.60 -0.67
C ALA A 82 6.82 10.93 0.70
N VAL A 83 7.90 10.26 1.08
CA VAL A 83 8.66 10.55 2.31
C VAL A 83 9.88 11.38 1.94
N LEU A 84 9.85 12.68 2.24
CA LEU A 84 10.93 13.62 1.87
C LEU A 84 12.12 13.53 2.82
N VAL A 85 11.85 13.39 4.12
CA VAL A 85 12.89 13.21 5.15
C VAL A 85 12.63 11.87 5.82
N PRO A 86 13.47 10.85 5.56
CA PRO A 86 13.30 9.54 6.15
C PRO A 86 13.66 9.55 7.64
N GLU A 87 13.02 8.68 8.40
CA GLU A 87 13.37 8.45 9.80
C GLU A 87 14.47 7.38 9.87
N ILE A 88 15.65 7.78 10.36
CA ILE A 88 16.85 6.96 10.36
C ILE A 88 17.25 6.61 11.80
N VAL A 89 17.31 5.33 12.12
CA VAL A 89 17.68 4.82 13.45
C VAL A 89 19.04 4.15 13.40
N TRP A 90 19.91 4.52 14.34
CA TRP A 90 21.22 3.90 14.49
C TRP A 90 21.10 2.45 14.99
N GLU A 91 21.81 1.51 14.36
CA GLU A 91 21.93 0.12 14.83
C GLU A 91 23.41 -0.29 14.94
N GLN A 92 23.74 -1.32 15.72
CA GLN A 92 25.14 -1.71 15.97
C GLN A 92 25.93 -1.97 14.68
N ASN A 93 25.31 -2.65 13.70
CA ASN A 93 25.95 -3.09 12.47
C ASN A 93 25.61 -2.22 11.24
N GLY A 94 25.06 -1.03 11.46
CA GLY A 94 24.62 -0.15 10.37
C GLY A 94 23.52 0.80 10.79
N VAL A 95 22.47 0.88 9.96
CA VAL A 95 21.40 1.87 10.11
C VAL A 95 20.08 1.29 9.62
N ARG A 96 18.97 1.68 10.24
CA ARG A 96 17.62 1.25 9.84
C ARG A 96 16.78 2.45 9.44
N LEU A 97 16.29 2.43 8.20
CA LEU A 97 15.29 3.36 7.69
C LEU A 97 13.90 2.84 8.06
N VAL A 98 13.17 3.59 8.88
CA VAL A 98 11.87 3.17 9.43
C VAL A 98 10.75 3.49 8.44
N ALA A 99 9.85 2.55 8.15
CA ALA A 99 8.69 2.79 7.29
C ALA A 99 7.61 3.66 7.98
N ASP A 100 6.94 4.52 7.22
CA ASP A 100 5.92 5.45 7.72
C ASP A 100 4.64 4.67 7.99
N LYS A 101 4.19 4.74 9.25
CA LYS A 101 2.97 4.05 9.69
C LYS A 101 1.70 4.68 9.11
N ASN A 102 1.77 5.92 8.62
CA ASN A 102 0.65 6.60 7.99
C ASN A 102 0.38 6.09 6.58
N PHE A 103 1.37 5.46 5.93
CA PHE A 103 1.20 4.83 4.64
C PHE A 103 0.53 3.46 4.79
N ASP A 104 -0.79 3.39 4.53
CA ASP A 104 -1.58 2.16 4.63
C ASP A 104 -2.35 1.89 3.32
N PRO A 105 -1.66 1.43 2.27
CA PRO A 105 -2.26 1.17 0.96
C PRO A 105 -3.38 0.13 1.01
N LEU A 106 -3.28 -0.85 1.91
CA LEU A 106 -4.21 -1.97 2.02
C LEU A 106 -5.56 -1.55 2.61
N LEU A 107 -5.61 -0.50 3.44
CA LEU A 107 -6.85 -0.01 4.01
C LEU A 107 -7.85 0.42 2.92
N SER A 108 -7.38 1.13 1.88
CA SER A 108 -8.25 1.57 0.78
C SER A 108 -8.95 0.38 0.10
N PHE A 109 -8.20 -0.69 -0.21
CA PHE A 109 -8.74 -1.90 -0.82
C PHE A 109 -9.70 -2.65 0.10
N ILE A 110 -9.42 -2.73 1.40
CA ILE A 110 -10.36 -3.32 2.37
C ILE A 110 -11.67 -2.56 2.35
N ILE A 111 -11.63 -1.22 2.38
CA ILE A 111 -12.82 -0.38 2.34
C ILE A 111 -13.61 -0.60 1.03
N PHE A 112 -12.92 -0.63 -0.11
CA PHE A 112 -13.54 -0.90 -1.41
C PHE A 112 -14.31 -2.24 -1.43
N TRP A 113 -13.66 -3.33 -1.03
CA TRP A 113 -14.30 -4.65 -1.04
C TRP A 113 -15.41 -4.77 0.01
N MET A 114 -15.28 -4.08 1.15
CA MET A 114 -16.35 -3.99 2.15
C MET A 114 -17.55 -3.23 1.58
N SER A 115 -17.33 -2.15 0.84
CA SER A 115 -18.40 -1.44 0.13
C SER A 115 -19.10 -2.32 -0.89
N CYS A 116 -18.35 -3.05 -1.72
CA CYS A 116 -18.94 -4.01 -2.67
C CYS A 116 -19.75 -5.08 -1.95
N LEU A 117 -19.25 -5.61 -0.84
CA LEU A 117 -19.94 -6.61 -0.03
C LEU A 117 -21.27 -6.06 0.51
N PHE A 118 -21.25 -4.88 1.14
CA PHE A 118 -22.47 -4.24 1.63
C PHE A 118 -23.46 -3.92 0.52
N ALA A 119 -22.99 -3.48 -0.65
CA ALA A 119 -23.86 -3.22 -1.79
C ALA A 119 -24.56 -4.50 -2.27
N THR A 120 -23.80 -5.58 -2.45
CA THR A 120 -24.36 -6.87 -2.91
C THR A 120 -25.33 -7.48 -1.90
N ILE A 121 -24.99 -7.49 -0.62
CA ILE A 121 -25.90 -7.96 0.45
C ILE A 121 -27.15 -7.08 0.48
N GLY A 122 -27.00 -5.77 0.34
CA GLY A 122 -28.11 -4.83 0.31
C GLY A 122 -29.10 -5.12 -0.81
N ILE A 123 -28.61 -5.34 -2.02
CA ILE A 123 -29.43 -5.69 -3.19
C ILE A 123 -30.11 -7.05 -2.98
N ILE A 124 -29.40 -8.05 -2.47
CA ILE A 124 -29.98 -9.38 -2.19
C ILE A 124 -31.17 -9.26 -1.23
N LEU A 125 -31.02 -8.51 -0.13
CA LEU A 125 -32.06 -8.33 0.87
C LEU A 125 -33.30 -7.57 0.36
N ILE A 126 -33.14 -6.74 -0.68
CA ILE A 126 -34.25 -6.03 -1.31
C ILE A 126 -35.00 -6.93 -2.31
N ILE A 127 -34.28 -7.84 -3.00
CA ILE A 127 -34.87 -8.67 -4.07
C ILE A 127 -35.46 -9.99 -3.53
N VAL A 128 -34.97 -10.50 -2.41
CA VAL A 128 -35.53 -11.70 -1.76
C VAL A 128 -36.78 -11.30 -0.98
N ASP A 129 -37.88 -11.06 -1.70
CA ASP A 129 -39.20 -10.94 -1.07
C ASP A 129 -39.92 -12.30 -1.16
N PRO A 130 -40.36 -12.90 -0.03
CA PRO A 130 -41.06 -14.19 -0.04
C PRO A 130 -42.56 -14.12 -0.39
N GLU A 131 -43.12 -12.95 -0.67
CA GLU A 131 -44.55 -12.80 -1.00
C GLU A 131 -44.79 -12.63 -2.50
N ASP A 132 -44.95 -13.74 -3.22
CA ASP A 132 -46.19 -14.09 -3.93
C ASP A 132 -45.95 -15.16 -5.02
N GLY A 133 -47.01 -15.92 -5.27
CA GLY A 133 -47.08 -17.13 -6.11
C GLY A 133 -46.15 -17.16 -7.32
N THR A 134 -45.34 -18.23 -7.36
CA THR A 134 -44.40 -18.56 -8.43
C THR A 134 -45.12 -18.76 -9.77
N ASP A 135 -45.25 -17.68 -10.55
CA ASP A 135 -45.24 -17.70 -12.02
C ASP A 135 -44.19 -16.72 -12.60
N GLY A 136 -43.29 -16.20 -11.73
CA GLY A 136 -42.29 -15.17 -12.03
C GLY A 136 -40.83 -15.65 -12.14
N ILE A 137 -40.51 -16.42 -13.19
CA ILE A 137 -39.26 -16.38 -13.99
C ILE A 137 -37.91 -16.91 -13.38
N PRO A 138 -37.15 -17.77 -14.10
CA PRO A 138 -35.79 -18.23 -13.74
C PRO A 138 -34.67 -17.17 -13.70
N VAL A 139 -34.94 -15.92 -14.10
CA VAL A 139 -33.93 -14.84 -14.24
C VAL A 139 -33.53 -14.26 -12.87
N THR A 140 -34.45 -14.24 -11.90
CA THR A 140 -34.19 -13.84 -10.50
C THR A 140 -33.21 -14.79 -9.82
N TYR A 141 -33.31 -16.10 -10.07
CA TYR A 141 -32.35 -17.07 -9.53
C TYR A 141 -30.94 -16.89 -10.11
N VAL A 142 -30.84 -16.59 -11.40
CA VAL A 142 -29.54 -16.30 -12.04
C VAL A 142 -28.94 -15.02 -11.46
N ALA A 143 -29.74 -13.96 -11.32
CA ALA A 143 -29.28 -12.70 -10.70
C ALA A 143 -28.83 -12.89 -9.24
N LEU A 144 -29.61 -13.64 -8.45
CA LEU A 144 -29.28 -13.95 -7.05
C LEU A 144 -27.98 -14.76 -6.93
N ALA A 145 -27.80 -15.76 -7.80
CA ALA A 145 -26.59 -16.56 -7.85
C ALA A 145 -25.36 -15.70 -8.20
N LEU A 146 -25.49 -14.79 -9.17
CA LEU A 146 -24.43 -13.85 -9.53
C LEU A 146 -24.11 -12.90 -8.39
N LEU A 147 -25.11 -12.30 -7.75
CA LEU A 147 -24.91 -11.40 -6.60
C LEU A 147 -24.23 -12.11 -5.43
N THR A 148 -24.63 -13.34 -5.15
CA THR A 148 -24.02 -14.17 -4.11
C THR A 148 -22.57 -14.51 -4.45
N ALA A 149 -22.27 -14.82 -5.71
CA ALA A 149 -20.90 -15.02 -6.16
C ALA A 149 -20.04 -13.76 -5.97
N VAL A 150 -20.57 -12.57 -6.30
CA VAL A 150 -19.86 -11.29 -6.08
C VAL A 150 -19.67 -11.01 -4.58
N ALA A 151 -20.66 -11.30 -3.73
CA ALA A 151 -20.55 -11.19 -2.28
C ALA A 151 -19.44 -12.09 -1.73
N LEU A 152 -19.39 -13.36 -2.16
CA LEU A 152 -18.35 -14.31 -1.76
C LEU A 152 -16.94 -13.87 -2.19
N VAL A 153 -16.80 -13.40 -3.43
CA VAL A 153 -15.53 -12.84 -3.92
C VAL A 153 -15.12 -11.63 -3.09
N SER A 154 -16.05 -10.72 -2.81
CA SER A 154 -15.80 -9.51 -2.01
C SER A 154 -15.35 -9.86 -0.60
N LEU A 155 -16.06 -10.79 0.07
CA LEU A 155 -15.69 -11.28 1.40
C LEU A 155 -14.30 -11.92 1.41
N THR A 156 -14.02 -12.79 0.43
CA THR A 156 -12.71 -13.45 0.29
C THR A 156 -11.59 -12.42 0.14
N ARG A 157 -11.81 -11.37 -0.66
CA ARG A 157 -10.86 -10.26 -0.83
C ARG A 157 -10.69 -9.44 0.44
N CYS A 158 -11.76 -9.12 1.17
CA CYS A 158 -11.70 -8.44 2.47
C CYS A 158 -10.84 -9.20 3.47
N VAL A 159 -11.07 -10.51 3.61
CA VAL A 159 -10.30 -11.37 4.52
C VAL A 159 -8.84 -11.40 4.09
N HIS A 160 -8.57 -11.61 2.80
CA HIS A 160 -7.22 -11.65 2.25
C HIS A 160 -6.43 -10.35 2.53
N TYR A 161 -7.01 -9.19 2.22
CA TYR A 161 -6.31 -7.90 2.42
C TYR A 161 -6.20 -7.52 3.90
N SER A 162 -7.19 -7.85 4.72
CA SER A 162 -7.12 -7.64 6.17
C SER A 162 -6.00 -8.47 6.80
N TRP A 163 -5.86 -9.73 6.37
CA TRP A 163 -4.76 -10.60 6.77
C TRP A 163 -3.40 -10.05 6.33
N MET A 164 -3.29 -9.62 5.06
CA MET A 164 -2.06 -9.02 4.55
C MET A 164 -1.69 -7.74 5.30
N ARG A 165 -2.68 -6.90 5.63
CA ARG A 165 -2.50 -5.65 6.40
C ARG A 165 -2.01 -5.94 7.79
N HIS A 166 -2.57 -6.93 8.47
CA HIS A 166 -2.10 -7.37 9.78
C HIS A 166 -0.62 -7.78 9.74
N ARG A 167 -0.21 -8.58 8.74
CA ARG A 167 1.20 -8.97 8.57
C ARG A 167 2.12 -7.80 8.26
N ARG A 168 1.69 -6.86 7.41
CA ARG A 168 2.46 -5.65 7.10
C ARG A 168 2.60 -4.71 8.29
N ARG A 169 1.62 -4.64 9.20
CA ARG A 169 1.78 -3.86 10.44
C ARG A 169 2.88 -4.40 11.34
N ARG A 170 3.12 -5.72 11.31
CA ARG A 170 4.21 -6.34 12.07
C ARG A 170 5.58 -6.11 11.41
N TYR A 171 5.62 -6.13 10.07
CA TYR A 171 6.82 -5.90 9.28
C TYR A 171 6.50 -4.96 8.11
N PRO A 172 6.58 -3.63 8.34
CA PRO A 172 6.08 -2.63 7.39
C PRO A 172 6.97 -2.44 6.16
N GLY A 173 8.20 -2.93 6.21
CA GLY A 173 9.17 -2.75 5.13
C GLY A 173 10.35 -1.87 5.51
N ASP A 174 10.69 -1.78 6.79
CA ASP A 174 11.93 -1.13 7.23
C ASP A 174 13.12 -1.65 6.43
N ILE A 175 14.01 -0.75 6.05
CA ILE A 175 15.21 -1.05 5.28
C ILE A 175 16.40 -0.99 6.22
N GLU A 176 17.06 -2.13 6.40
CA GLU A 176 18.32 -2.26 7.11
C GLU A 176 19.46 -2.05 6.11
N LEU A 177 20.31 -1.05 6.36
CA LEU A 177 21.50 -0.75 5.60
C LEU A 177 22.73 -1.11 6.44
N THR A 178 23.56 -2.02 5.94
CA THR A 178 24.80 -2.44 6.59
C THR A 178 25.99 -2.19 5.69
N PRO A 179 27.22 -2.12 6.23
CA PRO A 179 28.42 -2.00 5.42
C PRO A 179 28.55 -3.08 4.34
N GLN A 180 27.94 -4.26 4.56
CA GLN A 180 28.00 -5.38 3.63
C GLN A 180 26.88 -5.35 2.58
N GLY A 181 25.73 -4.73 2.87
CA GLY A 181 24.59 -4.80 1.96
C GLY A 181 23.33 -4.13 2.46
N ILE A 182 22.22 -4.53 1.85
CA ILE A 182 20.87 -4.06 2.15
C ILE A 182 19.97 -5.24 2.46
N ARG A 183 19.12 -5.06 3.47
CA ARG A 183 18.12 -6.03 3.87
C ARG A 183 16.78 -5.34 4.09
N GLN A 184 15.71 -5.95 3.61
CA GLN A 184 14.36 -5.46 3.80
C GLN A 184 13.41 -6.60 4.12
N ARG A 185 12.58 -6.41 5.15
CA ARG A 185 11.49 -7.34 5.47
C ARG A 185 10.13 -6.67 5.29
N VAL A 186 9.36 -7.17 4.33
CA VAL A 186 7.99 -6.72 4.05
C VAL A 186 7.04 -7.89 4.26
N ALA A 187 6.20 -7.81 5.30
CA ALA A 187 5.38 -8.93 5.76
C ALA A 187 6.24 -10.21 5.96
N ASP A 188 6.01 -11.24 5.16
CA ASP A 188 6.76 -12.50 5.19
C ASP A 188 7.90 -12.56 4.18
N ARG A 189 8.08 -11.56 3.33
CA ARG A 189 9.16 -11.52 2.34
C ARG A 189 10.39 -10.87 2.97
N ILE A 190 11.52 -11.56 2.91
CA ILE A 190 12.84 -11.00 3.23
C ILE A 190 13.64 -10.90 1.94
N VAL A 191 14.21 -9.74 1.71
CA VAL A 191 15.21 -9.47 0.68
C VAL A 191 16.50 -9.12 1.39
N GLU A 192 17.62 -9.71 0.97
CA GLU A 192 18.94 -9.51 1.56
C GLU A 192 19.99 -9.71 0.48
N VAL A 193 20.75 -8.66 0.19
CA VAL A 193 21.74 -8.66 -0.89
C VAL A 193 22.99 -7.90 -0.43
N SER A 194 24.17 -8.41 -0.78
CA SER A 194 25.41 -7.67 -0.56
C SER A 194 25.56 -6.58 -1.63
N TRP A 195 26.26 -5.48 -1.33
CA TRP A 195 26.53 -4.44 -2.33
C TRP A 195 27.29 -4.98 -3.56
N GLN A 196 28.16 -5.97 -3.33
CA GLN A 196 28.98 -6.62 -4.36
C GLN A 196 28.20 -7.60 -5.24
N ASP A 197 27.13 -8.19 -4.71
CA ASP A 197 26.31 -9.16 -5.45
C ASP A 197 25.32 -8.45 -6.38
N ILE A 198 25.03 -7.16 -6.18
CA ILE A 198 24.16 -6.37 -7.07
C ILE A 198 24.84 -6.26 -8.43
N ASN A 199 24.07 -6.45 -9.50
CA ASN A 199 24.59 -6.51 -10.87
C ASN A 199 23.98 -5.45 -11.78
N VAL A 200 22.65 -5.40 -11.89
CA VAL A 200 22.01 -4.47 -12.84
C VAL A 200 20.66 -4.00 -12.30
N TRP A 201 20.32 -2.76 -12.63
CA TRP A 201 18.99 -2.22 -12.41
C TRP A 201 18.03 -2.71 -13.51
N GLU A 202 16.88 -3.25 -13.13
CA GLU A 202 15.85 -3.71 -14.07
C GLU A 202 14.76 -2.68 -14.31
N GLY A 203 14.60 -1.70 -13.42
CA GLY A 203 13.57 -0.67 -13.53
C GLY A 203 12.77 -0.48 -12.24
N GLY A 204 11.89 0.53 -12.26
CA GLY A 204 10.89 0.77 -11.22
C GLY A 204 9.55 0.14 -11.54
N ARG A 205 8.86 -0.39 -10.53
CA ARG A 205 7.48 -0.85 -10.68
C ARG A 205 6.57 -0.22 -9.65
N ARG A 206 5.53 0.45 -10.13
CA ARG A 206 4.42 0.94 -9.31
C ARG A 206 3.27 -0.05 -9.31
N SER A 207 2.76 -0.36 -8.13
CA SER A 207 1.58 -1.20 -7.95
C SER A 207 0.30 -0.39 -8.11
N ASN A 208 -0.83 -1.08 -8.32
CA ASN A 208 -2.16 -0.48 -8.28
C ASN A 208 -2.53 0.09 -6.90
N MET A 209 -1.69 -0.17 -5.88
CA MET A 209 -1.85 0.37 -4.53
C MET A 209 -0.92 1.56 -4.27
N GLY A 210 -0.39 2.19 -5.31
CA GLY A 210 0.52 3.35 -5.18
C GLY A 210 1.95 3.00 -4.74
N GLU A 211 2.19 1.78 -4.24
CA GLU A 211 3.51 1.32 -3.81
C GLU A 211 4.50 1.26 -4.97
N TYR A 212 5.69 1.82 -4.78
CA TYR A 212 6.81 1.77 -5.68
C TYR A 212 7.85 0.77 -5.17
N THR A 213 8.19 -0.18 -6.03
CA THR A 213 9.26 -1.15 -5.80
C THR A 213 10.36 -0.93 -6.83
N ASP A 214 11.58 -0.76 -6.37
CA ASP A 214 12.76 -0.66 -7.23
C ASP A 214 13.34 -2.06 -7.48
N LEU A 215 13.47 -2.46 -8.75
CA LEU A 215 13.80 -3.82 -9.18
C LEU A 215 15.25 -3.92 -9.65
N TRP A 216 15.93 -4.94 -9.15
CA TRP A 216 17.36 -5.14 -9.35
C TRP A 216 17.67 -6.62 -9.55
N ASN A 217 18.77 -6.88 -10.24
CA ASN A 217 19.38 -8.19 -10.34
C ASN A 217 20.61 -8.29 -9.44
N ALA A 218 20.79 -9.46 -8.88
CA ALA A 218 21.99 -9.85 -8.16
C ALA A 218 22.52 -11.19 -8.66
N VAL A 219 23.83 -11.34 -8.67
CA VAL A 219 24.51 -12.60 -8.97
C VAL A 219 25.14 -13.08 -7.67
N SER A 220 24.52 -14.08 -7.05
CA SER A 220 24.95 -14.55 -5.72
C SER A 220 24.88 -16.07 -5.61
N ARG A 221 25.73 -16.61 -4.73
CA ARG A 221 25.62 -18.00 -4.27
C ARG A 221 24.57 -18.15 -3.17
N ASN A 222 24.11 -17.07 -2.57
CA ASN A 222 23.07 -17.10 -1.55
C ASN A 222 21.73 -16.68 -2.14
N GLN A 223 20.65 -17.17 -1.56
CA GLN A 223 19.31 -16.76 -1.95
C GLN A 223 19.03 -15.32 -1.50
N VAL A 224 18.84 -14.44 -2.49
CA VAL A 224 18.68 -12.98 -2.28
C VAL A 224 17.28 -12.63 -1.80
N ARG A 225 16.28 -13.44 -2.17
CA ARG A 225 14.87 -13.27 -1.79
C ARG A 225 14.30 -14.56 -1.25
N ARG A 226 13.76 -14.51 -0.03
CA ARG A 226 13.17 -15.67 0.66
C ARG A 226 11.95 -15.30 1.49
N PHE A 227 11.26 -16.32 1.99
CA PHE A 227 10.26 -16.14 3.04
C PHE A 227 10.93 -16.09 4.41
N GLY A 228 10.44 -15.24 5.31
CA GLY A 228 11.06 -14.99 6.61
C GLY A 228 10.99 -16.15 7.59
N ASN A 229 10.17 -17.17 7.31
CA ASN A 229 10.15 -18.43 8.04
C ASN A 229 11.09 -19.49 7.45
N ARG A 230 11.89 -19.14 6.44
CA ARG A 230 12.85 -20.04 5.79
C ARG A 230 14.26 -19.50 5.96
N GLU A 231 15.20 -20.42 6.18
CA GLU A 231 16.61 -20.10 6.14
C GLU A 231 17.05 -19.75 4.71
N PRO A 232 18.03 -18.85 4.54
CA PRO A 232 18.58 -18.52 3.23
C PRO A 232 19.25 -19.75 2.61
N GLN A 233 18.79 -20.14 1.42
CA GLN A 233 19.39 -21.24 0.69
C GLN A 233 20.73 -20.82 0.10
N ARG A 234 21.74 -21.68 0.25
CA ARG A 234 23.03 -21.54 -0.44
C ARG A 234 23.05 -22.45 -1.67
N TYR A 235 23.41 -21.88 -2.82
CA TYR A 235 23.56 -22.56 -4.09
C TYR A 235 24.98 -23.09 -4.27
N SER A 236 25.12 -24.13 -5.09
CA SER A 236 26.41 -24.73 -5.44
C SER A 236 27.32 -23.81 -6.28
N GLY A 237 26.75 -22.78 -6.90
CA GLY A 237 27.46 -21.78 -7.70
C GLY A 237 26.68 -20.48 -7.77
N GLU A 238 27.31 -19.46 -8.36
CA GLU A 238 26.69 -18.15 -8.58
C GLU A 238 25.50 -18.25 -9.53
N ARG A 239 24.40 -17.60 -9.16
CA ARG A 239 23.18 -17.57 -9.97
C ARG A 239 22.59 -16.17 -10.00
N PRO A 240 22.14 -15.71 -11.18
CA PRO A 240 21.38 -14.47 -11.28
C PRO A 240 20.00 -14.64 -10.61
N GLN A 241 19.61 -13.65 -9.82
CA GLN A 241 18.37 -13.60 -9.07
C GLN A 241 17.84 -12.17 -9.03
N ASN A 242 16.54 -12.01 -9.23
CA ASN A 242 15.89 -10.71 -9.18
C ASN A 242 15.39 -10.44 -7.76
N PHE A 243 15.53 -9.20 -7.31
CA PHE A 243 15.00 -8.72 -6.06
C PHE A 243 14.35 -7.36 -6.23
N GLY A 244 13.52 -6.98 -5.26
CA GLY A 244 12.78 -5.72 -5.31
C GLY A 244 12.64 -5.11 -3.93
N ILE A 245 12.99 -3.84 -3.82
CA ILE A 245 12.97 -3.09 -2.56
C ILE A 245 11.78 -2.13 -2.59
N LEU A 246 10.91 -2.21 -1.59
CA LEU A 246 9.75 -1.32 -1.44
C LEU A 246 10.21 0.03 -0.88
N LEU A 247 10.04 1.12 -1.64
CA LEU A 247 10.61 2.43 -1.29
C LEU A 247 9.59 3.41 -0.69
N THR A 248 8.37 3.43 -1.22
CA THR A 248 7.35 4.46 -0.91
C THR A 248 7.10 4.76 0.57
N PRO A 249 7.02 3.79 1.50
CA PRO A 249 6.80 4.12 2.90
C PRO A 249 8.07 4.59 3.61
N VAL A 250 9.25 4.47 3.00
CA VAL A 250 10.53 4.59 3.73
C VAL A 250 11.20 5.93 3.43
N VAL A 251 11.30 6.28 2.15
CA VAL A 251 12.14 7.36 1.65
C VAL A 251 11.69 7.76 0.24
N ASP A 252 12.14 8.90 -0.23
CA ASP A 252 11.98 9.31 -1.62
C ASP A 252 12.57 8.27 -2.58
N ASN A 253 11.82 7.96 -3.64
CA ASN A 253 12.16 6.87 -4.56
C ASN A 253 13.46 7.18 -5.30
N ASP A 254 13.66 8.42 -5.73
CA ASP A 254 14.80 8.82 -6.54
C ASP A 254 16.07 8.93 -5.68
N ALA A 255 15.95 9.49 -4.48
CA ALA A 255 17.05 9.58 -3.53
C ALA A 255 17.58 8.18 -3.16
N MET A 256 16.68 7.23 -2.87
CA MET A 256 17.09 5.88 -2.51
C MET A 256 17.61 5.08 -3.70
N HIS A 257 17.02 5.25 -4.89
CA HIS A 257 17.55 4.66 -6.10
C HIS A 257 18.99 5.12 -6.37
N ALA A 258 19.24 6.44 -6.29
CA ALA A 258 20.57 7.02 -6.45
C ALA A 258 21.56 6.50 -5.40
N PHE A 259 21.12 6.33 -4.15
CA PHE A 259 21.93 5.73 -3.08
C PHE A 259 22.33 4.29 -3.42
N ILE A 260 21.36 3.43 -3.77
CA ILE A 260 21.63 2.03 -4.12
C ILE A 260 22.54 1.94 -5.35
N TRP A 261 22.29 2.77 -6.36
CA TRP A 261 23.13 2.87 -7.55
C TRP A 261 24.58 3.20 -7.18
N THR A 262 24.79 4.23 -6.35
CA THR A 262 26.13 4.65 -5.91
C THR A 262 26.80 3.54 -5.10
N ALA A 263 26.07 2.91 -4.18
CA ALA A 263 26.56 1.81 -3.36
C ALA A 263 26.93 0.56 -4.17
N TRP A 264 26.21 0.29 -5.25
CA TRP A 264 26.55 -0.76 -6.21
C TRP A 264 27.80 -0.42 -7.01
N THR A 265 27.92 0.82 -7.51
CA THR A 265 29.10 1.25 -8.28
C THR A 265 30.37 1.36 -7.44
N ASP A 266 30.25 1.73 -6.17
CA ASP A 266 31.34 1.82 -5.21
C ASP A 266 30.94 1.17 -3.86
N PRO A 267 31.06 -0.16 -3.73
CA PRO A 267 30.78 -0.86 -2.49
C PRO A 267 31.68 -0.44 -1.32
N ALA A 268 32.89 0.03 -1.61
CA ALA A 268 33.82 0.49 -0.58
C ALA A 268 33.31 1.80 0.04
N TRP A 269 32.83 2.74 -0.79
CA TRP A 269 32.16 3.95 -0.32
C TRP A 269 30.98 3.64 0.60
N ALA A 270 30.09 2.73 0.21
CA ALA A 270 28.94 2.33 1.03
C ALA A 270 29.38 1.73 2.36
N SER A 271 30.40 0.86 2.34
CA SER A 271 30.98 0.27 3.54
C SER A 271 31.56 1.33 4.48
N THR A 272 32.32 2.30 3.95
CA THR A 272 32.92 3.39 4.75
C THR A 272 31.86 4.30 5.33
N LEU A 273 30.86 4.72 4.54
CA LEU A 273 29.75 5.54 4.98
C LEU A 273 28.98 4.88 6.13
N LEU A 274 28.57 3.62 5.94
CA LEU A 274 27.74 2.87 6.90
C LEU A 274 28.53 2.37 8.12
N SER A 275 29.86 2.36 8.06
CA SER A 275 30.71 2.06 9.22
C SER A 275 31.10 3.30 10.02
N SER A 276 30.88 4.51 9.47
CA SER A 276 31.26 5.77 10.12
C SER A 276 30.47 6.02 11.42
N GLN A 277 31.05 6.82 12.32
CA GLN A 277 30.37 7.26 13.53
C GLN A 277 29.22 8.23 13.24
N ASP A 278 29.34 9.02 12.17
CA ASP A 278 28.34 10.00 11.74
C ASP A 278 27.41 9.46 10.61
N ARG A 279 27.29 8.14 10.51
CA ARG A 279 26.52 7.49 9.43
C ARG A 279 25.06 7.93 9.34
N VAL A 280 24.45 8.31 10.46
CA VAL A 280 23.06 8.79 10.50
C VAL A 280 22.95 10.18 9.90
N GLY A 281 23.82 11.12 10.30
CA GLY A 281 23.84 12.47 9.75
C GLY A 281 24.13 12.45 8.25
N SER A 282 25.19 11.76 7.86
CA SER A 282 25.60 11.63 6.46
C SER A 282 24.52 10.98 5.58
N LEU A 283 23.83 9.92 6.04
CA LEU A 283 22.71 9.34 5.30
C LEU A 283 21.50 10.27 5.23
N THR A 284 21.22 11.00 6.31
CA THR A 284 20.11 11.96 6.32
C THR A 284 20.36 13.01 5.26
N ASP A 285 21.57 13.56 5.18
CA ASP A 285 21.93 14.55 4.17
C ASP A 285 21.82 13.98 2.75
N ILE A 286 22.34 12.77 2.50
CA ILE A 286 22.25 12.14 1.18
C ILE A 286 20.78 11.90 0.77
N LEU A 287 19.98 11.31 1.65
CA LEU A 287 18.61 10.88 1.33
C LEU A 287 17.58 12.03 1.38
N SER A 288 17.89 13.12 2.08
CA SER A 288 17.05 14.32 2.14
C SER A 288 17.51 15.44 1.20
N SER A 289 18.71 15.33 0.61
CA SER A 289 19.16 16.24 -0.44
C SER A 289 18.24 16.09 -1.64
N SER A 290 17.19 16.92 -1.67
CA SER A 290 16.33 17.05 -2.82
C SER A 290 17.23 17.29 -4.02
N ARG A 291 17.30 16.36 -4.96
CA ARG A 291 17.63 16.78 -6.32
C ARG A 291 16.47 17.67 -6.74
N ALA A 292 16.70 18.98 -6.65
CA ALA A 292 15.92 19.97 -7.35
C ALA A 292 15.64 19.41 -8.75
N GLU A 293 14.37 19.36 -9.11
CA GLU A 293 13.82 18.95 -10.39
C GLU A 293 14.82 19.06 -11.55
N GLU A 294 15.59 18.00 -11.79
CA GLU A 294 16.04 17.72 -13.15
C GLU A 294 14.94 16.84 -13.72
N PRO A 295 14.15 17.32 -14.70
CA PRO A 295 13.19 16.48 -15.37
C PRO A 295 14.02 15.41 -16.07
N LEU A 296 14.12 14.23 -15.46
CA LEU A 296 14.68 13.07 -16.10
C LEU A 296 13.75 12.74 -17.26
N LEU A 297 14.16 13.26 -18.42
CA LEU A 297 13.86 12.78 -19.75
C LEU A 297 14.06 11.25 -19.77
N TYR A 298 13.05 10.51 -19.34
CA TYR A 298 12.87 9.11 -19.68
C TYR A 298 11.45 8.88 -20.18
N ARG A 299 11.11 9.67 -21.22
CA ARG A 299 10.20 9.21 -22.26
C ARG A 299 11.03 8.43 -23.27
N ARG A 300 10.89 7.11 -23.27
CA ARG A 300 11.08 6.12 -24.37
C ARG A 300 10.96 4.75 -23.71
N SER A 301 10.11 3.82 -24.12
CA SER A 301 9.19 3.68 -25.26
C SER A 301 8.20 2.60 -24.89
#